data_AF-A0A7J8D4A3-F1
#
_entry.id   AF-A0A7J8D4A3-F1
#
_cell.length_a   1.000
_cell.length_b   1.000
_cell.length_c   1.000
_cell.angle_alpha   90.00
_cell.angle_beta   90.00
_cell.angle_gamma   90.00
#
_symmetry.space_group_name_H-M   'P 1'
#
loop_
_entity.id
_entity.type
_entity.pdbx_description
1 polymer ?
#
loop_
_entity_poly.entity_id
_entity_poly.type
_entity_poly.pdbx_seq_one_letter_code
_entity_poly.pdbx_strand_id
1 'polypeptide(L)'
;MSGGKYVDSEGNIYKPNNKAMTDEMNEKQVYDVHTKEIDLVNRDPKHLNDDVVKIDFEDVIAEPEGTHSFDGIWKASFTTFTVTKYWFYRLLSALFGIPMALIWGIYFAIVSFLHIWVVVPYIKSFLIEIQCISRVYSICIHTFCDPLFEATGKIFSNIRINMQKEI
;
A
#
# COMPACT_ATOMS: atom_id res chain seq x y z
N MET A 1 -10.63 -25.32 -7.94
CA MET A 1 -10.01 -25.68 -6.66
C MET A 1 -11.00 -26.49 -5.85
N SER A 2 -10.75 -27.80 -5.74
CA SER A 2 -11.64 -28.78 -5.11
C SER A 2 -11.48 -28.70 -3.58
N GLY A 3 -12.55 -28.39 -2.86
CA GLY A 3 -12.55 -28.34 -1.40
C GLY A 3 -12.46 -29.76 -0.82
N GLY A 4 -11.30 -30.09 -0.25
CA GLY A 4 -11.08 -31.36 0.45
C GLY A 4 -12.02 -31.50 1.65
N LYS A 5 -12.70 -32.64 1.74
CA LYS A 5 -13.46 -33.05 2.93
C LYS A 5 -12.49 -33.81 3.85
N TYR A 6 -12.44 -33.45 5.11
CA TYR A 6 -11.58 -34.10 6.10
C TYR A 6 -12.44 -35.05 6.93
N VAL A 7 -11.93 -36.25 7.20
CA VAL A 7 -12.64 -37.32 7.91
C VAL A 7 -11.90 -37.58 9.22
N ASP A 8 -12.62 -37.63 10.34
CA ASP A 8 -12.02 -37.92 11.64
C ASP A 8 -11.80 -39.43 11.83
N SER A 9 -11.09 -39.81 12.90
CA SER A 9 -10.78 -41.21 13.21
C SER A 9 -12.01 -42.07 13.53
N GLU A 10 -13.17 -41.43 13.72
CA GLU A 10 -14.46 -42.07 13.99
C GLU A 10 -15.33 -42.17 12.71
N GLY A 11 -14.80 -41.74 11.55
CA GLY A 11 -15.46 -41.83 10.25
C GLY A 11 -16.44 -40.68 9.96
N ASN A 12 -16.49 -39.65 10.81
CA ASN A 12 -17.38 -38.52 10.59
C ASN A 12 -16.74 -37.52 9.62
N ILE A 13 -17.53 -37.08 8.63
CA ILE A 13 -17.11 -36.08 7.65
C ILE A 13 -17.35 -34.69 8.22
N TYR A 14 -16.28 -33.97 8.51
CA TYR A 14 -16.36 -32.57 8.93
C TYR A 14 -15.97 -31.62 7.79
N LYS A 15 -16.73 -30.54 7.65
CA LYS A 15 -16.46 -29.46 6.70
C LYS A 15 -15.71 -28.35 7.45
N PRO A 16 -14.48 -27.97 7.05
CA PRO A 16 -13.76 -26.90 7.75
C PRO A 16 -14.54 -25.58 7.61
N ASN A 17 -14.90 -25.00 8.76
CA ASN A 17 -15.63 -23.74 8.81
C ASN A 17 -14.65 -22.56 8.72
N ASN A 18 -14.23 -22.22 7.50
CA ASN A 18 -13.41 -21.03 7.25
C ASN A 18 -14.15 -19.71 7.56
N LYS A 19 -15.48 -19.74 7.75
CA LYS A 19 -16.28 -18.54 7.97
C LYS A 19 -16.01 -17.92 9.34
N ALA A 20 -15.88 -18.75 10.38
CA ALA A 20 -15.58 -18.29 11.74
C ALA A 20 -14.23 -17.56 11.83
N MET A 21 -13.17 -18.09 11.21
CA MET A 21 -11.85 -17.45 11.22
C MET A 21 -11.83 -16.14 10.40
N THR A 22 -12.63 -16.06 9.34
CA THR A 22 -12.74 -14.84 8.51
C THR A 22 -13.55 -13.76 9.23
N ASP A 23 -14.62 -14.15 9.93
CA ASP A 23 -15.43 -13.26 10.75
C ASP A 23 -14.62 -12.78 11.97
N GLU A 24 -13.86 -13.64 12.65
CA GLU A 24 -12.97 -13.26 13.75
C GLU A 24 -11.83 -12.33 13.31
N MET A 25 -11.26 -12.52 12.11
CA MET A 25 -10.26 -11.60 11.55
C MET A 25 -10.88 -10.25 11.19
N ASN A 26 -12.09 -10.23 10.62
CA ASN A 26 -12.78 -8.99 10.27
C ASN A 26 -13.23 -8.22 11.51
N GLU A 27 -13.73 -8.94 12.51
CA GLU A 27 -14.17 -8.35 13.77
C GLU A 27 -12.93 -7.83 14.54
N LYS A 28 -11.81 -8.59 14.64
CA LYS A 28 -10.51 -8.12 15.16
C LYS A 28 -9.96 -6.91 14.45
N GLN A 29 -10.07 -6.85 13.12
CA GLN A 29 -9.66 -5.68 12.35
C GLN A 29 -10.55 -4.46 12.61
N VAL A 30 -11.83 -4.63 12.99
CA VAL A 30 -12.74 -3.51 13.27
C VAL A 30 -12.52 -2.91 14.66
N TYR A 31 -12.16 -3.70 15.69
CA TYR A 31 -11.90 -3.15 17.02
C TYR A 31 -10.48 -2.59 17.22
N ASP A 32 -9.49 -3.02 16.43
CA ASP A 32 -8.08 -2.61 16.58
C ASP A 32 -7.73 -1.29 15.85
N VAL A 33 -8.69 -0.70 15.13
CA VAL A 33 -8.47 0.57 14.42
C VAL A 33 -8.66 1.77 15.34
N HIS A 34 -9.54 1.67 16.34
CA HIS A 34 -9.82 2.78 17.26
C HIS A 34 -8.91 2.80 18.49
N THR A 35 -8.28 1.67 18.83
CA THR A 35 -7.43 1.50 20.03
C THR A 35 -5.98 1.18 19.67
N LYS A 36 -5.46 1.73 18.57
CA LYS A 36 -4.00 1.77 18.40
C LYS A 36 -3.44 2.62 19.52
N GLU A 37 -2.79 1.98 20.48
CA GLU A 37 -2.01 2.65 21.51
C GLU A 37 -1.05 3.61 20.83
N ILE A 38 -1.36 4.90 20.91
CA ILE A 38 -0.48 5.94 20.39
C ILE A 38 0.77 5.97 21.26
N ASP A 39 1.92 5.63 20.68
CA ASP A 39 3.19 5.76 21.37
C ASP A 39 3.49 7.26 21.56
N LEU A 40 3.29 7.72 22.79
CA LEU A 40 3.51 9.11 23.19
C LEU A 40 5.01 9.45 23.30
N VAL A 41 5.87 8.43 23.37
CA VAL A 41 7.33 8.52 23.53
C VAL A 41 8.01 8.54 22.17
N ASN A 42 7.70 7.60 21.27
CA ASN A 42 8.19 7.61 19.89
C ASN A 42 7.12 8.13 18.90
N ARG A 43 7.14 9.44 18.66
CA ARG A 43 6.21 10.13 17.76
C ARG A 43 6.57 10.02 16.27
N ASP A 44 7.72 9.45 15.94
CA ASP A 44 8.17 9.17 14.58
C ASP A 44 8.74 7.74 14.47
N PRO A 45 7.90 6.70 14.66
CA PRO A 45 8.35 5.31 14.61
C PRO A 45 8.87 4.89 13.23
N LYS A 46 8.63 5.72 12.20
CA LYS A 46 9.07 5.50 10.82
C LYS A 46 10.26 6.38 10.43
N HIS A 47 10.79 7.20 11.34
CA HIS A 47 11.95 8.06 11.14
C HIS A 47 11.83 8.95 9.90
N LEU A 48 10.64 9.47 9.62
CA LEU A 48 10.37 10.33 8.46
C LEU A 48 10.99 11.73 8.60
N ASN A 49 11.27 12.20 9.82
CA ASN A 49 11.75 13.55 10.09
C ASN A 49 13.22 13.63 10.55
N ASP A 50 13.96 12.51 10.57
CA ASP A 50 15.34 12.43 11.09
C ASP A 50 16.35 13.35 10.36
N ASP A 51 16.06 13.69 9.10
CA ASP A 51 16.96 14.47 8.24
C ASP A 51 16.52 15.93 8.02
N VAL A 52 15.30 16.32 8.42
CA VAL A 52 14.69 17.61 8.05
C VAL A 52 14.65 18.63 9.20
N VAL A 53 14.71 18.19 10.47
CA VAL A 53 14.46 19.05 11.65
C VAL A 53 15.66 19.11 12.62
N LYS A 54 16.89 19.07 12.09
CA LYS A 54 18.10 19.38 12.88
C LYS A 54 18.55 20.79 12.51
N ILE A 55 17.95 21.79 13.16
CA ILE A 55 18.38 23.19 13.07
C ILE A 55 18.92 23.55 14.45
N ASP A 56 20.25 23.56 14.58
CA ASP A 56 20.92 23.94 15.83
C ASP A 56 21.03 25.46 15.96
N PHE A 57 21.08 25.97 17.19
CA PHE A 57 21.18 27.41 17.48
C PHE A 57 22.44 28.04 16.86
N GLU A 58 23.51 27.25 16.80
CA GLU A 58 24.82 27.62 16.25
C GLU A 58 24.76 27.82 14.72
N ASP A 59 23.84 27.15 14.02
CA ASP A 59 23.62 27.33 12.57
C ASP A 59 22.85 28.64 12.25
N VAL A 60 22.17 29.23 13.23
CA VAL A 60 21.31 30.42 13.05
C VAL A 60 21.97 31.71 13.54
N ILE A 61 22.75 31.63 14.63
CA ILE A 61 23.41 32.77 15.28
C ILE A 61 24.92 32.45 15.38
N ALA A 62 25.59 32.21 14.25
CA ALA A 62 27.03 31.93 14.26
C ALA A 62 27.81 33.19 14.71
N GLU A 63 28.16 33.30 15.98
CA GLU A 63 29.12 34.30 16.44
C GLU A 63 30.53 33.91 15.94
N PRO A 64 31.27 34.80 15.23
CA PRO A 64 32.63 34.52 14.80
C PRO A 64 33.62 34.57 15.97
N GLU A 65 34.67 33.73 15.93
CA GLU A 65 35.63 33.45 17.02
C GLU A 65 36.44 34.64 17.59
N GLY A 66 36.17 35.88 17.16
CA GLY A 66 36.92 37.08 17.54
C GLY A 66 36.29 37.98 18.61
N THR A 67 34.99 37.83 18.93
CA THR A 67 34.28 38.70 19.89
C THR A 67 33.26 37.89 20.70
N HIS A 68 33.75 37.13 21.68
CA HIS A 68 32.91 36.30 22.54
C HIS A 68 32.03 37.19 23.45
N SER A 69 30.71 37.11 23.31
CA SER A 69 29.78 37.62 24.33
C SER A 69 29.99 36.89 25.66
N PHE A 70 29.74 37.55 26.80
CA PHE A 70 29.86 36.96 28.14
C PHE A 70 29.18 35.57 28.19
N ASP A 71 29.87 34.51 28.62
CA ASP A 71 29.41 33.11 28.59
C ASP A 71 28.02 32.89 29.22
N GLY A 72 27.64 33.71 30.20
CA GLY A 72 26.32 33.67 30.83
C GLY A 72 25.19 34.13 29.91
N ILE A 73 25.45 35.12 29.06
CA ILE A 73 24.48 35.69 28.11
C ILE A 73 24.33 34.75 26.91
N TRP A 74 25.43 34.14 26.46
CA TRP A 74 25.41 33.14 25.39
C TRP A 74 24.58 31.91 25.79
N LYS A 75 24.82 31.35 26.99
CA LYS A 75 24.03 30.22 27.52
C LYS A 75 22.57 30.57 27.79
N ALA A 76 22.28 31.77 28.29
CA ALA A 76 20.92 32.23 28.48
C ALA A 76 20.19 32.38 27.13
N SER A 77 20.85 32.94 26.12
CA SER A 77 20.30 33.12 24.77
C SER A 77 20.02 31.77 24.08
N PHE A 78 20.96 30.82 24.16
CA PHE A 78 20.78 29.45 23.68
C PHE A 78 19.56 28.77 24.33
N THR A 79 19.45 28.92 25.66
CA THR A 79 18.36 28.31 26.43
C THR A 79 17.01 28.96 26.08
N THR A 80 16.92 30.28 26.09
CA THR A 80 15.68 31.01 25.80
C THR A 80 15.22 30.79 24.35
N PHE A 81 16.14 30.71 23.39
CA PHE A 81 15.80 30.39 22.01
C PHE A 81 15.22 28.97 21.87
N THR A 82 15.90 27.98 22.44
CA THR A 82 15.47 26.58 22.38
C THR A 82 14.12 26.36 23.05
N VAL A 83 13.93 26.96 24.22
CA VAL A 83 12.67 26.90 24.98
C VAL A 83 11.54 27.59 24.20
N THR A 84 11.77 28.80 23.68
CA THR A 84 10.76 29.53 22.90
C THR A 84 10.35 28.76 21.65
N LYS A 85 11.32 28.21 20.90
CA LYS A 85 11.06 27.37 19.72
C LYS A 85 10.23 26.13 20.06
N TYR A 86 10.56 25.46 21.16
CA TYR A 86 9.83 24.27 21.61
C TYR A 86 8.38 24.58 22.03
N TRP A 87 8.17 25.67 22.76
CA TRP A 87 6.83 26.09 23.18
C TRP A 87 5.97 26.56 22.00
N PHE A 88 6.54 27.33 21.07
CA PHE A 88 5.83 27.73 19.84
C PHE A 88 5.48 26.52 18.97
N TYR A 89 6.41 25.59 18.80
CA TYR A 89 6.14 24.34 18.08
C TYR A 89 4.99 23.57 18.73
N ARG A 90 5.02 23.40 20.07
CA ARG A 90 3.96 22.68 20.80
C ARG A 90 2.60 23.38 20.69
N LEU A 91 2.57 24.72 20.69
CA LEU A 91 1.36 25.50 20.53
C LEU A 91 0.81 25.40 19.09
N LEU A 92 1.66 25.56 18.07
CA LEU A 92 1.27 25.41 16.66
C LEU A 92 0.80 23.98 16.36
N SER A 93 1.51 22.97 16.84
CA SER A 93 1.11 21.57 16.65
C SER A 93 -0.19 21.24 17.37
N ALA A 94 -0.47 21.82 18.54
CA ALA A 94 -1.76 21.65 19.20
C ALA A 94 -2.89 22.35 18.43
N LEU A 95 -2.63 23.58 17.95
CA LEU A 95 -3.62 24.39 17.25
C LEU A 95 -3.97 23.84 15.86
N PHE A 96 -2.97 23.41 15.10
CA PHE A 96 -3.15 22.92 13.73
C PHE A 96 -3.18 21.39 13.62
N GLY A 97 -2.60 20.64 14.57
CA GLY A 97 -2.54 19.19 14.50
C GLY A 97 -3.91 18.54 14.66
N ILE A 98 -4.71 18.97 15.64
CA ILE A 98 -6.07 18.46 15.87
C ILE A 98 -6.99 18.72 14.66
N PRO A 99 -7.12 19.95 14.13
CA PRO A 99 -7.98 20.17 12.96
C PRO A 99 -7.45 19.46 11.72
N MET A 100 -6.13 19.37 11.52
CA MET A 100 -5.57 18.66 10.36
C MET A 100 -5.84 17.15 10.44
N ALA A 101 -5.76 16.54 11.63
CA ALA A 101 -6.11 15.14 11.84
C ALA A 101 -7.60 14.86 11.54
N LEU A 102 -8.49 15.76 11.93
CA LEU A 102 -9.92 15.66 11.60
C LEU A 102 -10.17 15.73 10.09
N ILE A 103 -9.53 16.67 9.39
CA ILE A 103 -9.64 16.80 7.92
C ILE A 103 -9.16 15.52 7.23
N TRP A 104 -8.01 14.99 7.63
CA TRP A 104 -7.48 13.73 7.08
C TRP A 104 -8.38 12.53 7.37
N GLY A 105 -8.96 12.44 8.57
CA GLY A 105 -9.90 11.39 8.92
C GLY A 105 -11.15 11.41 8.05
N ILE A 106 -11.74 12.59 7.84
CA ILE A 106 -12.91 12.78 6.96
C ILE A 106 -12.55 12.43 5.51
N TYR A 107 -11.40 12.89 5.02
CA TYR A 107 -10.92 12.58 3.67
C TYR A 107 -10.81 11.07 3.44
N PHE A 108 -10.16 10.35 4.37
CA PHE A 108 -10.02 8.90 4.26
C PHE A 108 -11.36 8.17 4.34
N ALA A 109 -12.31 8.67 5.15
CA ALA A 109 -13.65 8.11 5.22
C ALA A 109 -14.43 8.26 3.89
N ILE A 110 -14.36 9.44 3.25
CA ILE A 110 -14.98 9.68 1.94
C ILE A 110 -14.34 8.80 0.87
N VAL A 111 -13.00 8.73 0.82
CA VAL A 111 -12.28 7.88 -0.13
C VAL A 111 -12.66 6.41 0.06
N SER A 112 -12.76 5.95 1.31
CA SER A 112 -13.19 4.59 1.62
C SER A 112 -14.62 4.35 1.11
N PHE A 113 -15.55 5.28 1.36
CA PHE A 113 -16.91 5.17 0.84
C PHE A 113 -16.92 5.07 -0.69
N LEU A 114 -16.22 5.96 -1.39
CA LEU A 114 -16.13 5.90 -2.86
C LEU A 114 -15.49 4.59 -3.34
N HIS A 115 -14.47 4.09 -2.64
CA HIS A 115 -13.84 2.83 -3.01
C HIS A 115 -14.82 1.66 -2.95
N ILE A 116 -15.56 1.50 -1.85
CA ILE A 116 -16.53 0.40 -1.69
C ILE A 116 -17.72 0.57 -2.66
N TRP A 117 -18.27 1.77 -2.75
CA TRP A 117 -19.55 1.99 -3.44
C TRP A 117 -19.42 2.33 -4.92
N VAL A 118 -18.27 2.82 -5.36
CA VAL A 118 -18.04 3.22 -6.76
C VAL A 118 -16.96 2.36 -7.39
N VAL A 119 -15.79 2.23 -6.76
CA VAL A 119 -14.65 1.53 -7.38
C VAL A 119 -14.92 0.03 -7.46
N VAL A 120 -15.39 -0.61 -6.39
CA VAL A 120 -15.70 -2.06 -6.44
C VAL A 120 -16.72 -2.40 -7.53
N PRO A 121 -17.90 -1.76 -7.63
CA PRO A 121 -18.82 -2.08 -8.73
C PRO A 121 -18.24 -1.71 -10.10
N TYR A 122 -17.47 -0.63 -10.20
CA TYR A 122 -16.81 -0.27 -11.46
C TYR A 122 -15.83 -1.37 -11.92
N ILE A 123 -14.98 -1.86 -11.04
CA ILE A 123 -14.05 -2.97 -11.33
C ILE A 123 -14.82 -4.24 -11.70
N LYS A 124 -15.93 -4.53 -11.01
CA LYS A 124 -16.77 -5.69 -11.33
C LYS A 124 -17.40 -5.57 -12.72
N SER A 125 -17.91 -4.39 -13.08
CA SER A 125 -18.45 -4.10 -14.41
C SER A 125 -17.38 -4.26 -15.50
N PHE A 126 -16.19 -3.69 -15.28
CA PHE A 126 -15.07 -3.79 -16.22
C PHE A 126 -14.59 -5.24 -16.40
N LEU A 127 -14.62 -6.05 -15.33
CA LEU A 127 -14.25 -7.46 -15.42
C LEU A 127 -15.24 -8.27 -16.27
N ILE A 128 -16.54 -7.96 -16.18
CA ILE A 128 -17.57 -8.55 -17.05
C ILE A 128 -17.34 -8.14 -18.51
N GLU A 129 -17.02 -6.87 -18.75
CA GLU A 129 -16.73 -6.35 -20.08
C GLU A 129 -15.50 -7.01 -20.71
N ILE A 130 -14.40 -7.14 -19.96
CA ILE A 130 -13.21 -7.88 -20.38
C ILE A 130 -13.53 -9.34 -20.67
N GLN A 131 -14.35 -10.01 -19.87
CA GLN A 131 -14.75 -11.40 -20.13
C GLN A 131 -15.51 -11.52 -21.45
N CYS A 132 -16.38 -10.56 -21.78
CA CYS A 132 -17.05 -10.51 -23.08
C CYS A 132 -16.05 -10.30 -24.22
N ILE A 133 -15.15 -9.31 -24.10
CA ILE A 133 -14.12 -9.03 -25.11
C ILE A 133 -13.21 -10.25 -25.30
N SER A 134 -12.80 -10.91 -24.23
CA SER A 134 -11.96 -12.10 -24.26
C SER A 134 -12.62 -13.26 -25.01
N ARG A 135 -13.94 -13.46 -24.86
CA ARG A 135 -14.67 -14.46 -25.65
C ARG A 135 -14.73 -14.10 -27.12
N VAL A 136 -15.05 -12.85 -27.46
CA VAL A 136 -15.07 -12.39 -28.86
C VAL A 136 -13.69 -12.53 -29.48
N TYR A 137 -12.65 -12.10 -28.76
CA TYR A 137 -11.26 -12.24 -29.16
C TYR A 137 -10.89 -13.71 -29.42
N SER A 138 -11.29 -14.63 -28.53
CA SER A 138 -11.09 -16.07 -28.71
C SER A 138 -11.78 -16.62 -29.97
N ILE A 139 -13.02 -16.20 -30.23
CA ILE A 139 -13.74 -16.59 -31.45
C ILE A 139 -13.04 -16.03 -32.70
N CYS A 140 -12.56 -14.78 -32.66
CA CYS A 140 -11.83 -14.17 -33.77
C CYS A 140 -10.54 -14.95 -34.07
N ILE A 141 -9.71 -15.25 -33.07
CA ILE A 141 -8.49 -16.04 -33.30
C ILE A 141 -8.80 -17.45 -33.81
N HIS A 142 -9.83 -18.13 -33.29
CA HIS A 142 -10.22 -19.43 -33.83
C HIS A 142 -10.72 -19.34 -35.29
N THR A 143 -11.43 -18.27 -35.64
CA THR A 143 -11.99 -18.13 -37.00
C THR A 143 -10.93 -17.72 -38.02
N PHE A 144 -9.95 -16.90 -37.62
CA PHE A 144 -8.94 -16.37 -38.54
C PHE A 144 -7.60 -17.08 -38.42
N CYS A 145 -7.09 -17.25 -37.21
CA CYS A 145 -5.77 -17.81 -36.98
C CYS A 145 -5.75 -19.32 -37.19
N ASP A 146 -6.74 -20.09 -36.75
CA ASP A 146 -6.74 -21.55 -36.96
C ASP A 146 -6.64 -21.94 -38.44
N PRO A 147 -7.48 -21.43 -39.37
CA PRO A 147 -7.34 -21.78 -40.77
C PRO A 147 -6.07 -21.24 -41.40
N LEU A 148 -5.55 -20.08 -40.94
CA LEU A 148 -4.26 -19.55 -41.42
C LEU A 148 -3.08 -20.42 -40.98
N PHE A 149 -3.05 -20.84 -39.72
CA PHE A 149 -2.02 -21.72 -39.18
C PHE A 149 -2.14 -23.12 -39.76
N GLU A 150 -3.34 -23.63 -39.99
CA GLU A 150 -3.54 -24.92 -40.65
C GLU A 150 -3.08 -24.88 -42.12
N ALA A 151 -3.43 -23.83 -42.87
CA ALA A 151 -2.98 -23.65 -44.24
C ALA A 151 -1.45 -23.52 -44.32
N THR A 152 -0.87 -22.72 -43.42
CA THR A 152 0.58 -22.55 -43.31
C THR A 152 1.27 -23.88 -42.96
N GLY A 153 0.70 -24.64 -42.02
CA GLY A 153 1.17 -25.98 -41.66
C GLY A 153 1.15 -26.96 -42.83
N LYS A 154 0.10 -26.95 -43.66
CA LYS A 154 0.01 -27.77 -44.89
C LYS A 154 1.06 -27.40 -45.93
N ILE A 155 1.40 -26.11 -46.08
CA ILE A 155 2.46 -25.66 -46.99
C ILE A 155 3.82 -26.23 -46.53
N PHE A 156 4.11 -26.15 -45.23
CA PHE A 156 5.37 -26.69 -44.69
C PHE A 156 5.40 -28.22 -44.63
N SER A 157 4.27 -28.90 -44.42
CA SER A 157 4.24 -30.37 -44.36
C SER A 157 4.46 -31.03 -45.72
N ASN A 158 4.25 -30.32 -46.83
CA ASN A 158 4.45 -30.84 -48.16
C ASN A 158 5.95 -30.91 -48.57
N ILE A 159 6.84 -30.33 -47.75
CA ILE A 159 8.28 -30.40 -47.94
C ILE A 159 8.79 -31.74 -47.36
N ARG A 160 8.72 -32.81 -48.16
CA ARG A 160 9.41 -34.09 -47.84
C ARG A 160 10.89 -33.97 -48.17
N ILE A 161 11.71 -33.78 -47.13
CA ILE A 161 13.18 -33.87 -47.25
C ILE A 161 13.55 -35.36 -47.28
N ASN A 162 13.96 -35.85 -48.44
CA ASN A 162 14.48 -37.20 -48.59
C ASN A 162 16.00 -37.15 -48.40
N MET A 163 16.48 -37.49 -47.21
CA MET A 163 17.92 -37.53 -46.94
C MET A 163 18.52 -38.81 -47.55
N GLN A 164 19.05 -38.70 -48.76
CA GLN A 164 19.96 -39.72 -49.28
C GLN A 164 21.30 -39.58 -48.53
N LYS A 165 21.54 -40.54 -47.64
CA LYS A 165 22.84 -40.70 -46.98
C LYS A 165 23.79 -41.33 -47.98
N GLU A 166 24.63 -40.52 -48.61
CA GLU A 166 25.82 -40.97 -49.36
C GLU A 166 26.77 -41.66 -48.37
N ILE A 167 27.27 -42.82 -48.80
CA ILE A 167 28.15 -43.75 -48.07
C ILE A 167 29.60 -43.40 -48.40
#